data_AF-A0A2W6CKN8-F1
#
_entry.id   AF-A0A2W6CKN8-F1
#
_cell.length_a   1.000
_cell.length_b   1.000
_cell.length_c   1.000
_cell.angle_alpha   90.00
_cell.angle_beta   90.00
_cell.angle_gamma   90.00
#
_symmetry.space_group_name_H-M   'P 1'
#
loop_
_entity.id
_entity.type
_entity.pdbx_description
1 polymer ?
#
loop_
_entity_poly.entity_id
_entity_poly.type
_entity_poly.pdbx_seq_one_letter_code
_entity_poly.pdbx_strand_id
1 'polypeptide(L)'
;MQTAAEAAIVDATAVHLGIDLLRHREATTISLGKDVRVEVDAASPDRSVVVEACARQGRLKGAQLRKVAQDILKLALLQEGSESKSIERFIVFASTEAEQSVKGWVREAAERFGIRFLVVDVPQELRDSILTAQSRQVMVNVDQVADDVGVPSEADQ
;
A
#
# COMPACT_ATOMS: atom_id res chain seq x y z
N MET A 1 4.10 -9.06 -8.81
CA MET A 1 4.03 -10.44 -8.30
C MET A 1 3.65 -10.32 -6.84
N GLN A 2 2.43 -10.70 -6.49
CA GLN A 2 1.96 -10.67 -5.10
C GLN A 2 2.69 -11.77 -4.30
N THR A 3 3.14 -11.45 -3.10
CA THR A 3 3.85 -12.40 -2.25
C THR A 3 2.87 -13.33 -1.53
N ALA A 4 3.33 -14.50 -1.07
CA ALA A 4 2.51 -15.40 -0.25
C ALA A 4 1.97 -14.72 1.03
N ALA A 5 2.72 -13.75 1.56
CA ALA A 5 2.30 -12.96 2.71
C ALA A 5 1.15 -12.01 2.39
N GLU A 6 1.23 -11.27 1.29
CA GLU A 6 0.16 -10.39 0.82
C GLU A 6 -1.11 -11.18 0.51
N ALA A 7 -0.97 -12.36 -0.11
CA ALA A 7 -2.10 -13.25 -0.39
C ALA A 7 -2.86 -13.64 0.89
N ALA A 8 -2.17 -14.11 1.92
CA ALA A 8 -2.81 -14.51 3.17
C ALA A 8 -3.45 -13.34 3.93
N ILE A 9 -2.89 -12.12 3.82
CA ILE A 9 -3.51 -10.92 4.37
C ILE A 9 -4.84 -10.64 3.67
N VAL A 10 -4.87 -10.76 2.34
CA VAL A 10 -6.12 -10.64 1.57
C VAL A 10 -7.14 -11.70 1.98
N ASP A 11 -6.73 -12.96 2.14
CA ASP A 11 -7.64 -14.03 2.56
C ASP A 11 -8.20 -13.77 3.98
N ALA A 12 -7.36 -13.35 4.92
CA ALA A 12 -7.80 -12.95 6.26
C ALA A 12 -8.74 -11.73 6.23
N THR A 13 -8.51 -10.80 5.30
CA THR A 13 -9.38 -9.63 5.08
C THR A 13 -10.74 -10.04 4.55
N ALA A 14 -10.79 -10.95 3.58
CA ALA A 14 -12.04 -11.48 3.01
C ALA A 14 -12.89 -12.13 4.11
N VAL A 15 -12.27 -12.95 4.96
CA VAL A 15 -12.94 -13.56 6.13
C VAL A 15 -13.43 -12.49 7.12
N HIS A 16 -12.58 -11.51 7.44
CA HIS A 16 -12.93 -10.43 8.39
C HIS A 16 -14.12 -9.58 7.92
N LEU A 17 -14.14 -9.24 6.63
CA LEU A 17 -15.18 -8.40 6.03
C LEU A 17 -16.43 -9.20 5.62
N GLY A 18 -16.35 -10.53 5.57
CA GLY A 18 -17.44 -11.39 5.12
C GLY A 18 -17.77 -11.24 3.63
N ILE A 19 -16.77 -10.94 2.80
CA ILE A 19 -16.90 -10.74 1.36
C ILE A 19 -15.85 -11.52 0.60
N ASP A 20 -16.10 -11.77 -0.69
CA ASP A 20 -15.08 -12.30 -1.59
C ASP A 20 -14.10 -11.20 -2.01
N LEU A 21 -12.81 -11.53 -2.04
CA LEU A 21 -11.76 -10.68 -2.60
C LEU A 21 -11.00 -11.44 -3.70
N LEU A 22 -10.97 -10.83 -4.87
CA LEU A 22 -10.30 -11.34 -6.06
C LEU A 22 -8.92 -10.71 -6.19
N ARG A 23 -7.94 -11.52 -6.60
CA ARG A 23 -6.53 -11.12 -6.78
C ARG A 23 -6.04 -11.24 -8.23
N HIS A 24 -6.89 -11.73 -9.13
CA HIS A 24 -6.50 -11.83 -10.53
C HIS A 24 -6.58 -10.46 -11.20
N ARG A 25 -5.63 -10.23 -12.11
CA ARG A 25 -5.33 -8.90 -12.66
C ARG A 25 -6.53 -8.15 -13.25
N GLU A 26 -7.46 -8.87 -13.88
CA GLU A 26 -8.67 -8.27 -14.45
C GLU A 26 -9.57 -7.65 -13.37
N ALA A 27 -9.72 -8.30 -12.22
CA ALA A 27 -10.50 -7.75 -11.11
C ALA A 27 -9.79 -6.58 -10.43
N THR A 28 -8.46 -6.65 -10.29
CA THR A 28 -7.67 -5.69 -9.52
C THR A 28 -7.16 -4.48 -10.31
N THR A 29 -7.32 -4.48 -11.64
CA THR A 29 -6.99 -3.32 -12.48
C THR A 29 -8.23 -2.46 -12.69
N ILE A 30 -8.24 -1.27 -12.11
CA ILE A 30 -9.34 -0.30 -12.22
C ILE A 30 -8.94 0.78 -13.22
N SER A 31 -9.70 0.90 -14.30
CA SER A 31 -9.51 1.95 -15.31
C SER A 31 -10.20 3.24 -14.87
N LEU A 32 -9.49 4.37 -14.95
CA LEU A 32 -10.00 5.71 -14.61
C LEU A 32 -10.20 6.58 -15.87
N GLY A 33 -10.20 5.97 -17.05
CA GLY A 33 -10.20 6.64 -18.33
C GLY A 33 -9.46 5.80 -19.37
N LYS A 34 -9.18 6.40 -20.54
CA LYS A 34 -8.58 5.67 -21.68
C LYS A 34 -7.17 5.14 -21.38
N ASP A 35 -6.35 5.89 -20.64
CA ASP A 35 -4.92 5.59 -20.46
C ASP A 35 -4.46 5.55 -19.00
N VAL A 36 -5.37 5.71 -18.04
CA VAL A 36 -5.04 5.68 -16.61
C VAL A 36 -5.61 4.43 -15.97
N ARG A 37 -4.73 3.63 -15.36
CA ARG A 37 -5.09 2.41 -14.63
C ARG A 37 -4.44 2.40 -13.27
N VAL A 38 -5.20 1.94 -12.28
CA VAL A 38 -4.74 1.69 -10.92
C VAL A 38 -4.82 0.20 -10.66
N GLU A 39 -3.72 -0.41 -10.26
CA GLU A 39 -3.67 -1.81 -9.84
C GLU A 39 -3.64 -1.88 -8.31
N VAL A 40 -4.62 -2.59 -7.74
CA VAL A 40 -4.72 -2.86 -6.30
C VAL A 40 -4.32 -4.30 -5.98
N ASP A 41 -4.06 -4.62 -4.70
CA ASP A 41 -3.70 -5.99 -4.32
C ASP A 41 -4.89 -6.95 -4.33
N ALA A 42 -6.09 -6.44 -4.02
CA ALA A 42 -7.33 -7.18 -4.15
C ALA A 42 -8.55 -6.28 -4.32
N ALA A 43 -9.60 -6.82 -4.94
CA ALA A 43 -10.88 -6.15 -5.07
C ALA A 43 -12.05 -7.14 -4.95
N SER A 44 -13.17 -6.68 -4.40
CA SER A 44 -14.45 -7.41 -4.48
C SER A 44 -14.91 -7.62 -5.93
N PRO A 45 -15.76 -8.63 -6.22
CA PRO A 45 -16.23 -8.92 -7.58
C PRO A 45 -16.88 -7.72 -8.29
N ASP A 46 -17.60 -6.87 -7.56
CA ASP A 46 -18.25 -5.67 -8.10
C ASP A 46 -17.40 -4.40 -7.94
N ARG A 47 -16.16 -4.54 -7.47
CA ARG A 47 -15.18 -3.48 -7.21
C ARG A 47 -15.66 -2.37 -6.25
N SER A 48 -16.67 -2.65 -5.43
CA SER A 48 -17.12 -1.73 -4.37
C SER A 48 -16.15 -1.66 -3.20
N VAL A 49 -15.36 -2.72 -2.98
CA VAL A 49 -14.28 -2.79 -1.98
C VAL A 49 -12.94 -3.07 -2.67
N VAL A 50 -11.89 -2.35 -2.27
CA VAL A 50 -10.50 -2.55 -2.72
C VAL A 50 -9.52 -2.53 -1.55
N VAL A 51 -8.40 -3.24 -1.70
CA VAL A 51 -7.45 -3.51 -0.63
C VAL A 51 -6.01 -3.37 -1.11
N GLU A 52 -5.17 -2.73 -0.28
CA GLU A 52 -3.70 -2.83 -0.31
C GLU A 52 -3.21 -3.58 0.93
N ALA A 53 -2.29 -4.52 0.77
CA ALA A 53 -1.78 -5.37 1.84
C ALA A 53 -0.37 -4.94 2.28
N CYS A 54 -0.21 -4.64 3.57
CA CYS A 54 1.07 -4.34 4.20
C CYS A 54 1.51 -5.52 5.09
N ALA A 55 2.38 -6.36 4.54
CA ALA A 55 2.85 -7.57 5.23
C ALA A 55 3.87 -7.32 6.37
N ARG A 56 4.32 -6.08 6.56
CA ARG A 56 5.35 -5.74 7.56
C ARG A 56 4.98 -6.27 8.96
N GLN A 57 5.92 -6.99 9.57
CA GLN A 57 5.87 -7.31 11.01
C GLN A 57 6.70 -6.31 11.83
N GLY A 58 6.06 -5.64 12.79
CA GLY A 58 6.69 -4.60 13.60
C GLY A 58 6.65 -3.21 12.94
N ARG A 59 7.33 -2.23 13.55
CA ARG A 59 7.28 -0.83 13.09
C ARG A 59 7.71 -0.64 11.62
N LEU A 60 7.03 0.28 10.93
CA LEU A 60 7.40 0.74 9.60
C LEU A 60 8.66 1.60 9.65
N LYS A 61 9.57 1.39 8.70
CA LYS A 61 10.76 2.21 8.45
C LYS A 61 10.50 3.20 7.31
N GLY A 62 11.40 4.17 7.11
CA GLY A 62 11.21 5.29 6.16
C GLY A 62 10.70 4.89 4.78
N ALA A 63 11.32 3.91 4.11
CA ALA A 63 10.86 3.43 2.80
C ALA A 63 9.47 2.76 2.84
N GLN A 64 9.14 2.07 3.93
CA GLN A 64 7.86 1.39 4.10
C GLN A 64 6.73 2.38 4.38
N LEU A 65 7.00 3.42 5.17
CA LEU A 65 6.05 4.52 5.39
C LEU A 65 5.79 5.29 4.08
N ARG A 66 6.83 5.50 3.25
CA ARG A 66 6.67 6.07 1.90
C ARG A 66 5.79 5.18 1.00
N LYS A 67 5.95 3.86 1.06
CA LYS A 67 5.08 2.93 0.33
C LYS A 67 3.62 3.09 0.77
N VAL A 68 3.34 3.11 2.08
CA VAL A 68 1.98 3.36 2.58
C VAL A 68 1.42 4.70 2.09
N ALA A 69 2.23 5.76 2.06
CA ALA A 69 1.80 7.05 1.51
C ALA A 69 1.50 6.98 0.00
N GLN A 70 2.27 6.22 -0.78
CA GLN A 70 1.99 5.99 -2.20
C GLN A 70 0.70 5.19 -2.40
N ASP A 71 0.49 4.16 -1.58
CA ASP A 71 -0.73 3.35 -1.60
C ASP A 71 -1.97 4.21 -1.26
N ILE A 72 -1.84 5.16 -0.31
CA ILE A 72 -2.89 6.14 0.00
C ILE A 72 -3.22 7.00 -1.22
N LEU A 73 -2.22 7.56 -1.90
CA LEU A 73 -2.45 8.39 -3.09
C LEU A 73 -3.09 7.58 -4.23
N LYS A 74 -2.66 6.33 -4.40
CA LYS A 74 -3.22 5.40 -5.38
C LYS A 74 -4.70 5.13 -5.11
N LEU A 75 -5.05 4.85 -3.86
CA LEU A 75 -6.43 4.64 -3.43
C LEU A 75 -7.27 5.93 -3.47
N ALA A 76 -6.66 7.10 -3.21
CA ALA A 76 -7.35 8.38 -3.33
C ALA A 76 -7.84 8.64 -4.77
N LEU A 77 -7.01 8.31 -5.76
CA LEU A 77 -7.33 8.49 -7.18
C LEU A 77 -8.57 7.68 -7.62
N LEU A 78 -8.87 6.56 -6.95
CA LEU A 78 -10.06 5.74 -7.23
C LEU A 78 -11.38 6.44 -6.84
N GLN A 79 -11.33 7.44 -5.97
CA GLN A 79 -12.51 8.21 -5.56
C GLN A 79 -13.01 9.15 -6.66
N GLU A 80 -12.11 9.61 -7.55
CA GLU A 80 -12.40 10.67 -8.52
C GLU A 80 -12.92 10.16 -9.87
N GLY A 81 -12.88 8.85 -10.15
CA GLY A 81 -13.09 8.31 -11.50
C GLY A 81 -14.21 7.26 -11.68
N SER A 82 -14.98 6.91 -10.65
CA SER A 82 -15.99 5.84 -10.73
C SER A 82 -17.41 6.41 -10.76
N GLU A 83 -18.15 6.16 -11.84
CA GLU A 83 -19.57 6.51 -11.94
C GLU A 83 -20.39 5.84 -10.82
N SER A 84 -21.03 6.67 -9.99
CA SER A 84 -22.12 6.39 -9.04
C SER A 84 -21.95 5.38 -7.90
N LYS A 85 -20.87 4.59 -7.82
CA LYS A 85 -20.62 3.72 -6.63
C LYS A 85 -19.44 4.21 -5.80
N SER A 86 -19.70 4.47 -4.52
CA SER A 86 -18.67 4.69 -3.50
C SER A 86 -17.78 3.44 -3.41
N ILE A 87 -16.47 3.62 -3.56
CA ILE A 87 -15.49 2.54 -3.37
C ILE A 87 -14.92 2.63 -1.94
N GLU A 88 -15.19 1.60 -1.16
CA GLU A 88 -14.58 1.38 0.14
C GLU A 88 -13.13 0.93 -0.04
N ARG A 89 -12.20 1.70 0.54
CA ARG A 89 -10.76 1.55 0.32
C ARG A 89 -10.07 1.22 1.62
N PHE A 90 -9.25 0.17 1.60
CA PHE A 90 -8.55 -0.30 2.77
C PHE A 90 -7.04 -0.42 2.55
N ILE A 91 -6.26 -0.07 3.56
CA ILE A 91 -4.90 -0.57 3.74
C ILE A 91 -4.92 -1.54 4.92
N VAL A 92 -4.53 -2.79 4.66
CA VAL A 92 -4.59 -3.87 5.62
C VAL A 92 -3.19 -4.21 6.10
N PHE A 93 -2.97 -4.14 7.41
CA PHE A 93 -1.70 -4.45 8.03
C PHE A 93 -1.73 -5.84 8.66
N ALA A 94 -0.63 -6.57 8.52
CA ALA A 94 -0.42 -7.82 9.25
C ALA A 94 0.12 -7.59 10.68
N SER A 95 0.29 -6.35 11.12
CA SER A 95 0.87 -6.00 12.42
C SER A 95 0.32 -4.70 12.97
N THR A 96 -0.14 -4.71 14.22
CA THR A 96 -0.59 -3.51 14.93
C THR A 96 0.52 -2.46 15.02
N GLU A 97 1.77 -2.87 15.24
CA GLU A 97 2.90 -1.94 15.27
C GLU A 97 3.13 -1.23 13.93
N ALA A 98 2.87 -1.92 12.81
CA ALA A 98 3.00 -1.34 11.48
C ALA A 98 1.91 -0.29 11.25
N GLU A 99 0.65 -0.60 11.56
CA GLU A 99 -0.48 0.33 11.49
C GLU A 99 -0.23 1.58 12.36
N GLN A 100 0.20 1.38 13.61
CA GLN A 100 0.48 2.45 14.56
C GLN A 100 1.69 3.29 14.16
N SER A 101 2.54 2.81 13.26
CA SER A 101 3.66 3.58 12.72
C SER A 101 3.20 4.66 11.72
N VAL A 102 1.99 4.54 11.16
CA VAL A 102 1.41 5.55 10.27
C VAL A 102 0.84 6.69 11.11
N LYS A 103 1.53 7.84 11.10
CA LYS A 103 1.20 9.02 11.93
C LYS A 103 1.38 10.33 11.14
N GLY A 104 0.96 11.44 11.75
CA GLY A 104 1.12 12.77 11.19
C GLY A 104 0.34 12.92 9.89
N TRP A 105 0.93 13.63 8.92
CA TRP A 105 0.26 13.95 7.66
C TRP A 105 -0.19 12.71 6.86
N VAL A 106 0.51 11.56 6.98
CA VAL A 106 0.14 10.33 6.25
C VAL A 106 -1.19 9.77 6.77
N ARG A 107 -1.39 9.78 8.10
CA ARG A 107 -2.66 9.34 8.70
C ARG A 107 -3.78 10.32 8.39
N GLU A 108 -3.51 11.63 8.54
CA GLU A 108 -4.45 12.69 8.17
C GLU A 108 -4.89 12.56 6.69
N ALA A 109 -3.98 12.27 5.77
CA ALA A 109 -4.29 12.07 4.37
C ALA A 109 -5.22 10.86 4.16
N ALA A 110 -4.94 9.73 4.79
CA ALA A 110 -5.81 8.55 4.71
C ALA A 110 -7.22 8.87 5.21
N GLU A 111 -7.35 9.56 6.34
CA GLU A 111 -8.64 9.97 6.91
C GLU A 111 -9.40 10.91 5.97
N ARG A 112 -8.74 11.93 5.42
CA ARG A 112 -9.38 12.88 4.46
C ARG A 112 -9.82 12.23 3.18
N PHE A 113 -9.07 11.25 2.68
CA PHE A 113 -9.44 10.51 1.48
C PHE A 113 -10.42 9.36 1.77
N GLY A 114 -10.83 9.14 3.03
CA GLY A 114 -11.77 8.08 3.39
C GLY A 114 -11.20 6.67 3.24
N ILE A 115 -9.88 6.52 3.40
CA ILE A 115 -9.16 5.24 3.35
C ILE A 115 -9.06 4.69 4.77
N ARG A 116 -9.56 3.47 4.98
CA ARG A 116 -9.58 2.83 6.30
C ARG A 116 -8.36 1.94 6.49
N PHE A 117 -7.83 1.93 7.71
CA PHE A 117 -6.81 0.98 8.11
C PHE A 117 -7.46 -0.19 8.84
N LEU A 118 -7.06 -1.40 8.47
CA LEU A 118 -7.47 -2.64 9.14
C LEU A 118 -6.22 -3.40 9.56
N VAL A 119 -6.27 -4.04 10.72
CA VAL A 119 -5.26 -5.02 11.13
C VAL A 119 -5.92 -6.39 11.12
N VAL A 120 -5.31 -7.34 10.42
CA VAL A 120 -5.76 -8.73 10.41
C VAL A 120 -4.71 -9.64 11.03
N ASP A 121 -5.19 -10.67 11.69
CA ASP A 121 -4.32 -11.73 12.16
C ASP A 121 -3.94 -12.67 11.03
N VAL A 122 -2.65 -12.94 10.93
CA VAL A 122 -2.08 -13.93 10.03
C VAL A 122 -1.53 -15.11 10.84
N PRO A 123 -1.55 -16.34 10.31
CA PRO A 123 -1.01 -17.51 11.01
C PRO A 123 0.44 -17.32 11.47
N GLN A 124 0.80 -17.89 12.61
CA GLN A 124 2.15 -17.74 13.20
C GLN A 124 3.25 -18.18 12.23
N GLU A 125 3.05 -19.31 11.54
CA GLU A 125 3.98 -19.82 10.53
C GLU A 125 4.26 -18.80 9.42
N LEU A 126 3.24 -18.06 9.00
CA LEU A 126 3.40 -16.99 8.02
C LEU A 126 4.11 -15.77 8.62
N ARG A 127 3.80 -15.39 9.87
CA ARG A 127 4.53 -14.32 10.57
C ARG A 127 6.03 -14.63 10.64
N ASP A 128 6.38 -15.87 10.97
CA ASP A 128 7.76 -16.33 11.07
C ASP A 128 8.47 -16.32 9.70
N SER A 129 7.75 -16.71 8.64
CA SER A 129 8.23 -16.63 7.26
C SER A 129 8.49 -15.18 6.83
N ILE A 130 7.57 -14.26 7.15
CA ILE A 130 7.73 -12.82 6.89
C ILE A 130 8.94 -12.27 7.67
N LEU A 131 9.07 -12.58 8.96
CA LEU A 131 10.20 -12.13 9.79
C LEU A 131 11.53 -12.61 9.22
N THR A 132 11.59 -13.87 8.77
CA THR A 132 12.74 -14.47 8.10
C THR A 132 13.07 -13.77 6.77
N ALA A 133 12.06 -13.43 5.97
CA ALA A 133 12.28 -12.69 4.73
C ALA A 133 12.78 -11.26 5.00
N GLN A 134 12.22 -10.56 5.98
CA GLN A 134 12.60 -9.19 6.34
C GLN A 134 14.03 -9.09 6.87
N SER A 135 14.53 -10.10 7.59
CA SER A 135 15.92 -10.10 8.10
C SER A 135 16.95 -10.21 6.97
N ARG A 136 16.57 -10.78 5.83
CA ARG A 136 17.40 -10.83 4.61
C ARG A 136 17.36 -9.53 3.81
N GLN A 137 16.33 -8.70 4.00
CA GLN A 137 16.10 -7.44 3.29
C GLN A 137 16.75 -6.23 3.97
N VAL A 138 17.83 -6.43 4.74
CA VAL A 138 18.60 -5.31 5.31
C VAL A 138 19.35 -4.62 4.17
N MET A 139 18.79 -3.52 3.66
CA MET A 139 19.52 -2.62 2.78
C MET A 139 20.73 -2.03 3.51
N VAL A 140 21.90 -2.17 2.89
CA VAL A 140 23.09 -1.35 3.18
C VAL A 140 22.91 -0.05 2.42
N ASN A 141 22.89 1.11 3.11
CA ASN A 141 23.02 2.38 2.42
C ASN A 141 24.41 2.43 1.79
N VAL A 142 24.49 2.47 0.46
CA VAL A 142 25.68 2.96 -0.22
C VAL A 142 25.51 4.48 -0.28
N ASP A 143 26.12 5.18 0.67
CA ASP A 143 26.30 6.63 0.57
C ASP A 143 27.27 6.89 -0.58
N GLN A 144 26.77 7.08 -1.81
CA GLN A 144 27.56 7.63 -2.89
C GLN A 144 26.75 8.55 -3.81
N VAL A 145 27.15 9.82 -3.73
CA VAL A 145 27.30 10.82 -4.80
C VAL A 145 26.00 11.48 -5.29
N ALA A 146 25.68 12.62 -4.69
CA ALA A 146 25.16 13.75 -5.45
C ALA A 146 26.30 14.76 -5.58
N ASP A 147 27.04 14.60 -6.68
CA ASP A 147 27.93 15.61 -7.23
C ASP A 147 27.16 16.92 -7.45
N ASP A 148 27.75 17.99 -6.94
CA ASP A 148 28.01 19.23 -7.67
C ASP A 148 26.87 19.74 -8.59
N VAL A 149 25.88 20.40 -7.98
CA VAL A 149 25.06 21.37 -8.72
C VAL A 149 25.78 22.71 -8.62
N GLY A 150 26.61 22.97 -9.63
CA GLY A 150 27.28 24.24 -9.85
C GLY A 150 26.30 25.41 -9.84
N VAL A 151 26.71 26.46 -9.15
CA VAL A 151 26.08 27.78 -9.14
C VAL A 151 26.13 28.36 -10.56
N PRO A 152 25.02 28.90 -11.13
CA PRO A 152 25.10 29.61 -12.39
C PRO A 152 25.76 30.98 -12.16
N SER A 153 26.92 31.24 -12.77
CA SER A 153 27.41 32.61 -12.96
C SER A 153 26.99 33.10 -14.34
N GLU A 154 25.93 33.90 -14.41
CA GLU A 154 25.65 34.74 -15.57
C GLU A 154 26.47 36.03 -15.46
N ALA A 155 27.55 36.10 -16.23
CA ALA A 155 28.18 37.33 -16.66
C ALA A 155 28.86 37.06 -18.00
N ASP A 156 28.15 37.34 -19.09
CA ASP A 156 28.72 37.86 -20.35
C ASP A 156 27.60 38.09 -21.38
N GLN A 157 27.08 39.33 -21.38
CA GLN A 157 26.87 40.19 -22.55
C GLN A 157 26.24 41.53 -22.15
#